data_AF-E8MBM8-F1
#
_entry.id   AF-E8MBM8-F1
#
_cell.length_a   1.000
_cell.length_b   1.000
_cell.length_c   1.000
_cell.angle_alpha   90.00
_cell.angle_beta   90.00
_cell.angle_gamma   90.00
#
_symmetry.space_group_name_H-M   'P 1'
#
loop_
_entity.id
_entity.type
_entity.pdbx_description
1 polymer ?
#
loop_
_entity_poly.entity_id
_entity_poly.type
_entity_poly.pdbx_seq_one_letter_code
_entity_poly.pdbx_strand_id
1 'polypeptide(L)'
;MSGLAHGYFSALNVQRLIVEGGNFGLQSEADKQQRWQHDRSWANRFRCEPIEQVLSDWYQQPVFSSLNHEQRQKLVTKRSANLGPSVANMLEATSLSKQDYLLESLKETGVRTHYICGEKDNKFSQLAKRSGLSFSQVAGAGHNVHVEQPEAFAAIVKAQLEDFHQLG
;
A
#
# COMPACT_ATOMS: atom_id res chain seq x y z
N MET A 1 0.52 -5.61 -7.70
CA MET A 1 0.95 -6.96 -7.28
C MET A 1 0.13 -8.05 -7.96
N SER A 2 -1.19 -8.15 -7.73
CA SER A 2 -2.03 -9.24 -8.26
C SER A 2 -1.92 -9.47 -9.77
N GLY A 3 -1.88 -8.40 -10.58
CA GLY A 3 -1.73 -8.55 -12.03
C GLY A 3 -0.44 -9.24 -12.48
N LEU A 4 0.67 -9.07 -11.74
CA LEU A 4 1.91 -9.82 -11.98
C LEU A 4 1.81 -11.24 -11.42
N ALA A 5 1.38 -11.38 -10.16
CA ALA A 5 1.28 -12.67 -9.48
C ALA A 5 0.37 -13.68 -10.22
N HIS A 6 -0.67 -13.21 -10.90
CA HIS A 6 -1.57 -14.05 -11.68
C HIS A 6 -1.31 -14.02 -13.20
N GLY A 7 -0.24 -13.35 -13.66
CA GLY A 7 0.12 -13.31 -15.08
C GLY A 7 -0.82 -12.49 -15.98
N TYR A 8 -1.68 -11.63 -15.42
CA TYR A 8 -2.58 -10.76 -16.19
C TYR A 8 -1.84 -9.73 -17.06
N PHE A 9 -0.55 -9.49 -16.77
CA PHE A 9 0.32 -8.62 -17.54
C PHE A 9 1.30 -9.37 -18.44
N SER A 10 1.04 -10.63 -18.78
CA SER A 10 1.93 -11.45 -19.63
C SER A 10 2.17 -10.89 -21.03
N ALA A 11 1.23 -10.09 -21.56
CA ALA A 11 1.39 -9.39 -22.84
C ALA A 11 2.28 -8.13 -22.75
N LEU A 12 2.62 -7.68 -21.53
CA LEU A 12 3.44 -6.50 -21.30
C LEU A 12 4.87 -6.90 -20.93
N ASN A 13 5.84 -6.09 -21.36
CA ASN A 13 7.24 -6.30 -21.01
C ASN A 13 7.58 -5.67 -19.64
N VAL A 14 6.96 -6.16 -18.56
CA VAL A 14 7.17 -5.59 -17.22
C VAL A 14 8.55 -5.95 -16.68
N GLN A 15 9.43 -4.96 -16.59
CA GLN A 15 10.82 -5.16 -16.17
C GLN A 15 11.03 -5.13 -14.64
N ARG A 16 10.19 -4.37 -13.94
CA ARG A 16 10.36 -4.14 -12.50
C ARG A 16 9.03 -3.83 -11.83
N LEU A 17 8.91 -4.27 -10.58
CA LEU A 17 7.85 -3.90 -9.67
C LEU A 17 8.44 -3.16 -8.47
N ILE A 18 7.98 -1.94 -8.21
CA ILE A 18 8.27 -1.21 -6.97
C ILE A 18 6.97 -1.13 -6.17
N VAL A 19 7.00 -1.56 -4.91
CA VAL A 19 5.82 -1.57 -4.02
C VAL A 19 6.13 -0.75 -2.79
N GLU A 20 5.33 0.28 -2.51
CA GLU A 20 5.36 1.03 -1.25
C GLU A 20 4.18 0.59 -0.38
N GLY A 21 4.44 0.09 0.84
CA GLY A 21 3.38 -0.17 1.82
C GLY A 21 2.28 -1.17 1.37
N GLY A 22 2.50 -1.95 0.32
CA GLY A 22 1.53 -2.91 -0.21
C GLY A 22 1.49 -4.22 0.60
N ASN A 23 0.30 -4.68 0.99
CA ASN A 23 0.16 -5.95 1.69
C ASN A 23 0.18 -7.14 0.71
N PHE A 24 0.94 -8.20 0.99
CA PHE A 24 0.98 -9.39 0.14
C PHE A 24 -0.29 -10.24 0.21
N GLY A 25 -1.16 -10.05 1.20
CA GLY A 25 -2.38 -10.82 1.41
C GLY A 25 -2.46 -11.35 2.84
N LEU A 26 -3.67 -11.73 3.26
CA LEU A 26 -3.91 -12.34 4.56
C LEU A 26 -3.90 -13.87 4.41
N GLN A 27 -3.24 -14.55 5.34
CA GLN A 27 -3.04 -16.00 5.24
C GLN A 27 -4.18 -16.81 5.88
N SER A 28 -4.84 -16.26 6.90
CA SER A 28 -5.93 -16.96 7.60
C SER A 28 -7.31 -16.45 7.17
N GLU A 29 -8.28 -17.36 7.09
CA GLU A 29 -9.68 -17.00 6.81
C GLU A 29 -10.28 -16.14 7.92
N ALA A 30 -9.84 -16.32 9.17
CA ALA A 30 -10.25 -15.46 10.29
C ALA A 30 -9.81 -14.00 10.07
N ASP A 31 -8.55 -13.78 9.67
CA ASP A 31 -8.05 -12.43 9.38
C ASP A 31 -8.79 -11.80 8.19
N LYS A 32 -9.06 -12.60 7.14
CA LYS A 32 -9.85 -12.14 5.99
C LYS A 32 -11.26 -11.74 6.41
N GLN A 33 -11.93 -12.53 7.24
CA GLN A 33 -13.27 -12.21 7.74
C GLN A 33 -13.27 -10.93 8.59
N GLN A 34 -12.30 -10.78 9.49
CA GLN A 34 -12.14 -9.54 10.27
C GLN A 34 -11.88 -8.33 9.36
N ARG A 35 -11.01 -8.48 8.37
CA ARG A 35 -10.73 -7.43 7.40
C ARG A 35 -11.95 -7.06 6.57
N TRP A 36 -12.76 -8.04 6.16
CA TRP A 36 -13.98 -7.80 5.41
C TRP A 36 -15.01 -6.99 6.23
N GLN A 37 -15.21 -7.34 7.50
CA GLN A 37 -16.08 -6.58 8.40
C GLN A 37 -15.57 -5.15 8.60
N HIS A 38 -14.26 -4.99 8.78
CA HIS A 38 -13.62 -3.69 8.91
C HIS A 38 -13.83 -2.82 7.66
N ASP A 39 -13.57 -3.36 6.46
CA ASP A 39 -13.73 -2.63 5.20
C ASP A 39 -15.19 -2.30 4.91
N ARG A 40 -16.13 -3.21 5.21
CA ARG A 40 -17.57 -2.94 5.08
C ARG A 40 -18.04 -1.81 6.00
N SER A 41 -17.52 -1.76 7.22
CA SER A 41 -17.82 -0.67 8.16
C SER A 41 -17.40 0.66 7.55
N TRP A 42 -16.15 0.79 7.09
CA TRP A 42 -15.67 1.99 6.42
C TRP A 42 -16.42 2.34 5.15
N ALA A 43 -16.73 1.35 4.31
CA ALA A 43 -17.50 1.56 3.09
C ALA A 43 -18.90 2.11 3.39
N ASN A 44 -19.56 1.62 4.45
CA ASN A 44 -20.82 2.19 4.90
C ASN A 44 -20.68 3.65 5.36
N ARG A 45 -19.63 3.97 6.13
CA ARG A 45 -19.34 5.35 6.52
C ARG A 45 -19.16 6.25 5.31
N PHE A 46 -18.32 5.86 4.35
CA PHE A 46 -18.10 6.63 3.12
C PHE A 46 -19.37 6.84 2.27
N ARG A 47 -20.36 5.95 2.35
CA ARG A 47 -21.65 6.11 1.63
C ARG A 47 -22.61 7.05 2.34
N CYS A 48 -22.57 7.09 3.67
CA CYS A 48 -23.65 7.64 4.49
C CYS A 48 -23.25 8.87 5.33
N GLU A 49 -21.95 9.11 5.53
CA GLU A 49 -21.42 10.22 6.33
C GLU A 49 -20.68 11.25 5.45
N PRO A 50 -20.56 12.52 5.87
CA PRO A 50 -19.72 13.51 5.20
C PRO A 50 -18.27 13.03 5.11
N ILE A 51 -17.68 13.10 3.91
CA ILE A 51 -16.39 12.47 3.62
C ILE A 51 -15.26 13.04 4.48
N GLU A 52 -15.28 14.33 4.80
CA GLU A 52 -14.30 14.96 5.68
C GLU A 52 -14.28 14.37 7.10
N GLN A 53 -15.45 13.98 7.64
CA GLN A 53 -15.55 13.34 8.94
C GLN A 53 -14.97 11.93 8.90
N VAL A 54 -15.35 11.16 7.88
CA VAL A 54 -14.81 9.80 7.67
C VAL A 54 -13.30 9.84 7.47
N LEU A 55 -12.78 10.81 6.72
CA LEU A 55 -11.34 10.99 6.50
C LEU A 55 -10.59 11.41 7.77
N SER A 56 -11.21 12.23 8.63
CA SER A 56 -10.63 12.61 9.91
C SER A 56 -10.34 11.39 10.79
N ASP A 57 -11.27 10.44 10.82
CA ASP A 57 -11.08 9.16 11.53
C ASP A 57 -10.17 8.20 10.76
N TRP A 58 -10.27 8.19 9.43
CA TRP A 58 -9.45 7.33 8.58
C TRP A 58 -7.96 7.56 8.84
N TYR A 59 -7.53 8.81 8.98
CA TYR A 59 -6.15 9.18 9.26
C TYR A 59 -5.73 9.04 10.73
N GLN A 60 -6.61 8.55 11.61
CA GLN A 60 -6.27 8.14 12.97
C GLN A 60 -5.96 6.63 13.08
N GLN A 61 -6.15 5.87 12.00
CA GLN A 61 -5.81 4.44 12.00
C GLN A 61 -4.32 4.21 12.32
N PRO A 62 -3.96 3.08 12.97
CA PRO A 62 -2.59 2.83 13.43
C PRO A 62 -1.50 2.94 12.36
N VAL A 63 -1.83 2.63 11.10
CA VAL A 63 -0.92 2.74 9.94
C VAL A 63 -0.50 4.19 9.67
N PHE A 64 -1.26 5.18 10.13
CA PHE A 64 -0.98 6.61 9.99
C PHE A 64 -0.47 7.26 11.28
N SER A 65 -0.01 6.46 12.25
CA SER A 65 0.48 6.96 13.55
C SER A 65 1.68 7.89 13.45
N SER A 66 2.47 7.83 12.37
CA SER A 66 3.60 8.75 12.14
C SER A 66 3.17 10.17 11.77
N LEU A 67 1.93 10.35 11.28
CA LEU A 67 1.46 11.65 10.81
C LEU A 67 1.12 12.57 11.97
N ASN A 68 1.66 13.79 11.92
CA ASN A 68 1.28 14.87 12.83
C ASN A 68 -0.08 15.49 12.44
N HIS A 69 -0.62 16.35 13.31
CA HIS A 69 -1.92 16.98 13.10
C HIS A 69 -2.01 17.75 11.77
N GLU A 70 -1.00 18.55 11.44
CA GLU A 70 -0.98 19.36 10.21
C GLU A 70 -0.97 18.47 8.94
N GLN A 71 -0.19 17.38 8.95
CA GLN A 71 -0.14 16.42 7.85
C GLN A 71 -1.49 15.73 7.66
N ARG A 72 -2.17 15.34 8.75
CA ARG A 72 -3.52 14.76 8.68
C ARG A 72 -4.51 15.75 8.08
N GLN A 73 -4.52 17.00 8.54
CA GLN A 73 -5.42 18.03 8.00
C GLN A 73 -5.19 18.26 6.50
N LYS A 74 -3.92 18.35 6.05
CA LYS A 74 -3.60 18.47 4.62
C LYS A 74 -4.16 17.30 3.80
N LEU A 75 -4.07 16.08 4.32
CA LEU A 75 -4.58 14.89 3.65
C LEU A 75 -6.12 14.84 3.64
N VAL A 76 -6.78 15.20 4.74
CA VAL A 76 -8.25 15.33 4.79
C VAL A 76 -8.70 16.31 3.72
N THR A 77 -8.21 17.55 3.73
CA THR A 77 -8.58 18.56 2.72
C THR A 77 -8.33 18.08 1.29
N LYS A 78 -7.17 17.46 1.03
CA LYS A 78 -6.84 16.92 -0.30
C LYS A 78 -7.79 15.81 -0.75
N ARG A 79 -8.24 14.95 0.17
CA ARG A 79 -9.05 13.77 -0.16
C ARG A 79 -10.55 14.01 -0.05
N SER A 80 -11.01 15.10 0.57
CA SER A 80 -12.43 15.45 0.65
C SER A 80 -13.08 15.74 -0.72
N ALA A 81 -12.29 15.97 -1.77
CA ALA A 81 -12.80 16.11 -3.13
C ALA A 81 -13.27 14.79 -3.77
N ASN A 82 -13.06 13.63 -3.11
CA ASN A 82 -13.52 12.34 -3.63
C ASN A 82 -15.04 12.16 -3.44
N LEU A 83 -15.64 11.33 -4.28
CA LEU A 83 -17.02 10.88 -4.10
C LEU A 83 -17.06 9.68 -3.14
N GLY A 84 -17.63 9.88 -1.96
CA GLY A 84 -17.74 8.86 -0.91
C GLY A 84 -18.25 7.49 -1.41
N PRO A 85 -19.39 7.42 -2.13
CA PRO A 85 -19.89 6.15 -2.69
C PRO A 85 -18.91 5.45 -3.64
N SER A 86 -18.16 6.20 -4.44
CA SER A 86 -17.14 5.64 -5.34
C SER A 86 -15.96 5.06 -4.55
N VAL A 87 -15.53 5.73 -3.49
CA VAL A 87 -14.49 5.23 -2.57
C VAL A 87 -14.96 3.93 -1.89
N ALA A 88 -16.19 3.91 -1.39
CA ALA A 88 -16.78 2.74 -0.75
C ALA A 88 -16.83 1.52 -1.68
N ASN A 89 -17.28 1.72 -2.92
CA ASN A 89 -17.37 0.66 -3.91
C ASN A 89 -15.98 0.10 -4.26
N MET A 90 -14.98 0.97 -4.43
CA MET A 90 -13.60 0.53 -4.68
C MET A 90 -13.03 -0.23 -3.47
N LEU A 91 -13.23 0.27 -2.25
CA LEU A 91 -12.77 -0.36 -1.02
C LEU A 91 -13.30 -1.79 -0.87
N GLU A 92 -14.59 -2.01 -1.14
CA GLU A 92 -15.18 -3.35 -1.07
C GLU A 92 -14.73 -4.23 -2.24
N ALA A 93 -14.63 -3.69 -3.46
CA ALA A 93 -14.22 -4.45 -4.64
C ALA A 93 -12.78 -4.96 -4.53
N THR A 94 -11.87 -4.14 -3.99
CA THR A 94 -10.45 -4.46 -3.83
C THR A 94 -10.05 -4.67 -2.37
N SER A 95 -10.98 -5.09 -1.52
CA SER A 95 -10.70 -5.36 -0.10
C SER A 95 -9.58 -6.40 0.02
N LEU A 96 -8.64 -6.15 0.96
CA LEU A 96 -7.55 -7.09 1.25
C LEU A 96 -8.08 -8.47 1.70
N SER A 97 -9.32 -8.53 2.21
CA SER A 97 -9.97 -9.81 2.55
C SER A 97 -10.18 -10.73 1.34
N LYS A 98 -10.26 -10.16 0.13
CA LYS A 98 -10.48 -10.88 -1.13
C LYS A 98 -9.17 -11.14 -1.89
N GLN A 99 -8.05 -10.63 -1.40
CA GLN A 99 -6.76 -10.82 -2.04
C GLN A 99 -6.17 -12.16 -1.61
N ASP A 100 -5.70 -12.94 -2.58
CA ASP A 100 -4.85 -14.10 -2.32
C ASP A 100 -3.54 -13.68 -1.64
N TYR A 101 -2.85 -14.65 -1.03
CA TYR A 101 -1.50 -14.43 -0.56
C TYR A 101 -0.51 -14.51 -1.73
N LEU A 102 0.05 -13.37 -2.13
CA LEU A 102 0.76 -13.20 -3.40
C LEU A 102 2.28 -13.35 -3.33
N LEU A 103 2.87 -13.45 -2.13
CA LEU A 103 4.33 -13.29 -1.99
C LEU A 103 5.11 -14.32 -2.81
N GLU A 104 4.74 -15.60 -2.72
CA GLU A 104 5.48 -16.66 -3.42
C GLU A 104 5.25 -16.58 -4.93
N SER A 105 4.00 -16.38 -5.37
CA SER A 105 3.70 -16.15 -6.79
C SER A 105 4.42 -14.93 -7.36
N LEU A 106 4.61 -13.85 -6.59
CA LEU A 106 5.40 -12.69 -7.00
C LEU A 106 6.87 -13.06 -7.24
N LYS A 107 7.47 -13.87 -6.38
CA LYS A 107 8.87 -14.34 -6.54
C LYS A 107 9.01 -15.25 -7.77
N GLU A 108 8.01 -16.09 -8.03
CA GLU A 108 7.98 -17.00 -9.18
C GLU A 108 7.89 -16.28 -10.52
N THR A 109 7.37 -15.04 -10.57
CA THR A 109 7.29 -14.27 -11.82
C THR A 109 8.65 -13.97 -12.45
N GLY A 110 9.75 -14.02 -11.69
CA GLY A 110 11.07 -13.58 -12.13
C GLY A 110 11.22 -12.05 -12.29
N VAL A 111 10.13 -11.28 -12.14
CA VAL A 111 10.18 -9.82 -12.21
C VAL A 111 10.87 -9.28 -10.95
N ARG A 112 11.91 -8.44 -11.17
CA ARG A 112 12.63 -7.80 -10.06
C ARG A 112 11.67 -6.95 -9.24
N THR A 113 11.44 -7.35 -8.00
CA THR A 113 10.54 -6.66 -7.08
C THR A 113 11.34 -5.98 -5.97
N HIS A 114 11.11 -4.68 -5.78
CA HIS A 114 11.68 -3.90 -4.69
C HIS A 114 10.57 -3.32 -3.81
N TYR A 115 10.70 -3.50 -2.50
CA TYR A 115 9.72 -3.05 -1.52
C TYR A 115 10.21 -1.80 -0.77
N ILE A 116 9.35 -0.81 -0.59
CA ILE A 116 9.64 0.42 0.15
C ILE A 116 8.72 0.46 1.38
N CYS A 117 9.32 0.69 2.55
CA CYS A 117 8.60 0.92 3.80
C CYS A 117 9.26 2.04 4.60
N GLY A 118 8.48 2.75 5.41
CA GLY A 118 9.03 3.69 6.38
C GLY A 118 9.39 2.99 7.68
N GLU A 119 10.45 3.47 8.33
CA GLU A 119 10.93 2.97 9.61
C GLU A 119 9.86 2.96 10.70
N LYS A 120 9.00 3.98 10.74
CA LYS A 120 7.93 4.14 11.73
C LYS A 120 6.70 3.29 11.44
N ASP A 121 6.63 2.67 10.26
CA ASP A 121 5.60 1.69 9.93
C ASP A 121 6.06 0.29 10.32
N ASN A 122 5.85 -0.05 11.59
CA ASN A 122 6.27 -1.35 12.14
C ASN A 122 5.65 -2.54 11.39
N LYS A 123 4.38 -2.43 10.99
CA LYS A 123 3.66 -3.53 10.34
C LYS A 123 4.30 -3.84 8.98
N PHE A 124 4.47 -2.82 8.14
CA PHE A 124 4.98 -3.04 6.79
C PHE A 124 6.51 -3.15 6.75
N SER A 125 7.23 -2.60 7.73
CA SER A 125 8.65 -2.89 7.94
C SER A 125 8.91 -4.36 8.26
N GLN A 126 8.09 -4.98 9.12
CA GLN A 126 8.19 -6.41 9.41
C GLN A 126 7.80 -7.27 8.20
N LEU A 127 6.75 -6.88 7.48
CA LEU A 127 6.31 -7.55 6.26
C LEU A 127 7.40 -7.52 5.18
N ALA A 128 8.07 -6.38 4.97
CA ALA A 128 9.22 -6.26 4.07
C ALA A 128 10.37 -7.19 4.50
N LYS A 129 10.78 -7.15 5.77
CA LYS A 129 11.87 -7.99 6.31
C LYS A 129 11.60 -9.49 6.15
N ARG A 130 10.36 -9.93 6.40
CA ARG A 130 9.95 -11.34 6.28
C ARG A 130 9.74 -11.78 4.83
N SER A 131 9.59 -10.85 3.90
CA SER A 131 9.28 -11.16 2.51
C SER A 131 10.41 -11.89 1.78
N GLY A 132 11.67 -11.64 2.17
CA GLY A 132 12.85 -12.07 1.42
C GLY A 132 13.05 -11.32 0.10
N LEU A 133 12.26 -10.27 -0.17
CA LEU A 133 12.45 -9.38 -1.32
C LEU A 133 13.53 -8.35 -1.03
N SER A 134 14.10 -7.76 -2.09
CA SER A 134 14.87 -6.53 -1.96
C SER A 134 13.98 -5.43 -1.39
N PHE A 135 14.46 -4.69 -0.39
CA PHE A 135 13.68 -3.62 0.21
C PHE A 135 14.54 -2.45 0.70
N SER A 136 13.90 -1.28 0.82
CA SER A 136 14.45 -0.08 1.43
C SER A 136 13.56 0.34 2.60
N GLN A 137 14.16 0.46 3.79
CA GLN A 137 13.50 1.00 4.98
C GLN A 137 13.92 2.46 5.16
N VAL A 138 12.99 3.40 4.98
CA VAL A 138 13.28 4.85 4.98
C VAL A 138 13.16 5.42 6.39
N ALA A 139 14.27 5.94 6.91
CA ALA A 139 14.35 6.54 8.24
C ALA A 139 13.41 7.75 8.36
N GLY A 140 12.78 7.90 9.52
CA GLY A 140 11.92 9.05 9.80
C GLY A 140 10.54 9.06 9.11
N ALA A 141 10.26 8.15 8.18
CA ALA A 141 8.97 8.00 7.50
C ALA A 141 8.09 6.90 8.14
N GLY A 142 6.76 7.03 8.00
CA GLY A 142 5.79 5.97 8.26
C GLY A 142 5.28 5.32 6.97
N HIS A 143 3.96 5.16 6.84
CA HIS A 143 3.38 4.39 5.74
C HIS A 143 3.50 5.07 4.36
N ASN A 144 3.30 6.39 4.33
CA ASN A 144 3.32 7.17 3.10
C ASN A 144 4.71 7.81 2.94
N VAL A 145 5.72 6.99 2.69
CA VAL A 145 7.12 7.41 2.52
C VAL A 145 7.23 8.49 1.45
N HIS A 146 6.52 8.38 0.33
CA HIS A 146 6.54 9.40 -0.73
C HIS A 146 5.99 10.76 -0.29
N VAL A 147 5.21 10.83 0.79
CA VAL A 147 4.70 12.10 1.37
C VAL A 147 5.63 12.61 2.47
N GLU A 148 6.13 11.71 3.32
CA GLU A 148 6.92 12.08 4.50
C GLU A 148 8.40 12.33 4.18
N GLN A 149 8.95 11.65 3.17
CA GLN A 149 10.35 11.71 2.74
C GLN A 149 10.46 11.64 1.20
N PRO A 150 9.93 12.64 0.46
CA PRO A 150 9.82 12.58 -0.99
C PRO A 150 11.18 12.47 -1.71
N GLU A 151 12.22 13.13 -1.21
CA GLU A 151 13.56 13.08 -1.81
C GLU A 151 14.18 11.68 -1.68
N ALA A 152 14.03 11.03 -0.52
CA ALA A 152 14.52 9.68 -0.29
C ALA A 152 13.76 8.67 -1.16
N PHE A 153 12.44 8.80 -1.25
CA PHE A 153 11.61 7.96 -2.13
C PHE A 153 12.05 8.08 -3.60
N ALA A 154 12.23 9.31 -4.09
CA ALA A 154 12.68 9.56 -5.46
C ALA A 154 14.08 8.97 -5.74
N ALA A 155 15.01 9.09 -4.79
CA ALA A 155 16.34 8.50 -4.91
C ALA A 155 16.30 6.96 -5.01
N ILE A 156 15.45 6.30 -4.22
CA ILE A 156 15.25 4.84 -4.29
C ILE A 156 14.68 4.44 -5.65
N VAL A 157 13.63 5.13 -6.12
CA VAL A 157 13.04 4.84 -7.44
C VAL A 157 14.09 5.00 -8.55
N LYS A 158 14.87 6.08 -8.51
CA LYS A 158 15.94 6.32 -9.48
C LYS A 158 16.99 5.19 -9.48
N ALA A 159 17.49 4.80 -8.31
CA ALA A 159 18.46 3.71 -8.20
C ALA A 159 17.90 2.39 -8.76
N GLN A 160 16.64 2.07 -8.47
CA GLN A 160 16.00 0.87 -9.00
C GLN A 160 15.85 0.91 -10.54
N LEU A 161 15.64 2.09 -11.13
CA LEU A 161 15.61 2.26 -12.58
C LEU A 161 17.03 2.17 -13.21
N GLU A 162 18.06 2.68 -12.55
CA GLU A 162 19.44 2.65 -13.04
C GLU A 162 20.07 1.25 -13.00
N ASP A 163 19.80 0.47 -11.95
CA ASP A 163 20.21 -0.95 -11.84
C ASP A 163 19.68 -1.84 -12.98
N PHE A 164 18.67 -1.36 -13.72
CA PHE A 164 18.17 -2.05 -14.90
C PHE A 164 19.11 -1.94 -16.10
N HIS A 165 19.75 -0.78 -16.28
CA HIS A 165 20.53 -0.46 -17.49
C HIS A 165 21.95 -1.06 -17.50
N GLN A 166 22.45 -1.57 -16.37
CA GLN A 166 23.79 -2.15 -16.28
C GLN A 166 23.86 -3.65 -16.60
N LEU A 167 22.72 -4.30 -16.88
CA LEU A 167 22.62 -5.73 -17.14
C LEU A 167 21.99 -6.06 -18.51
N GLY A 168 21.86 -5.05 -19.38
CA GLY A 168 21.35 -5.16 -20.74
C GLY A 168 22.41 -4.88 -21.79
#